data_AF-A0A2S7QZ33-F1
#
_entry.id   AF-A0A2S7QZ33-F1
#
_cell.length_a   1.000
_cell.length_b   1.000
_cell.length_c   1.000
_cell.angle_alpha   90.00
_cell.angle_beta   90.00
_cell.angle_gamma   90.00
#
_symmetry.space_group_name_H-M   'P 1'
#
loop_
_entity.id
_entity.type
_entity.pdbx_description
1 polymer ?
#
loop_
_entity_poly.entity_id
_entity_poly.type
_entity_poly.pdbx_seq_one_letter_code
_entity_poly.pdbx_strand_id
1 'polypeptide(L)'
;MQAPIGNKIEIFEYNQTFSLEPSDISNAAWEDLIPRTGKGFIKHPMLAPQRSGLAVTHQLHCLVRYSFNTLIIHGANPYTYYQYQNSLRRAYYYAIDPTILPGRSGLSRPSHIRHCIDFLRQSIMCNADTNVEPGIPGSNGVSGYGFPKVCRDYESVKQWSEKWSDNGVS
;
A
#
# COMPACT_ATOMS: atom_id res chain seq x y z
N MET A 1 -25.66 6.16 4.68
CA MET A 1 -24.55 6.31 5.65
C MET A 1 -23.41 5.42 5.20
N GLN A 2 -22.48 5.99 4.44
CA GLN A 2 -21.30 5.29 3.93
C GLN A 2 -20.09 6.18 4.21
N ALA A 3 -18.90 5.60 4.17
CA ALA A 3 -17.66 6.35 4.10
C ALA A 3 -17.69 7.37 2.92
N PRO A 4 -16.76 8.34 2.86
CA PRO A 4 -16.80 9.38 1.85
C PRO A 4 -17.02 8.82 0.44
N ILE A 5 -18.03 9.34 -0.26
CA ILE A 5 -18.34 8.92 -1.63
C ILE A 5 -17.25 9.47 -2.55
N GLY A 6 -16.70 8.62 -3.42
CA GLY A 6 -15.69 9.03 -4.39
C GLY A 6 -16.25 10.03 -5.40
N ASN A 7 -15.64 11.22 -5.46
CA ASN A 7 -16.02 12.30 -6.38
C ASN A 7 -14.81 13.05 -6.97
N LYS A 8 -13.60 12.50 -6.78
CA LYS A 8 -12.34 13.11 -7.19
C LYS A 8 -11.88 12.50 -8.51
N ILE A 9 -11.62 13.36 -9.49
CA ILE A 9 -11.00 12.98 -10.76
C ILE A 9 -9.51 13.24 -10.62
N GLU A 10 -8.69 12.24 -10.94
CA GLU A 10 -7.23 12.33 -10.85
C GLU A 10 -6.57 11.83 -12.13
N ILE A 11 -5.49 12.50 -12.53
CA ILE A 11 -4.61 12.07 -13.61
C ILE A 11 -3.35 11.50 -12.95
N PHE A 12 -2.94 10.30 -13.36
CA PHE A 12 -1.75 9.69 -12.80
C PHE A 12 -0.49 10.22 -13.47
N GLU A 13 0.34 10.89 -12.67
CA GLU A 13 1.68 11.31 -13.07
C GLU A 13 2.71 10.50 -12.30
N TYR A 14 3.74 10.02 -13.00
CA TYR A 14 4.76 9.20 -12.35
C TYR A 14 5.56 10.05 -11.35
N ASN A 15 5.50 9.67 -10.08
CA ASN A 15 6.25 10.31 -9.01
C ASN A 15 7.41 9.42 -8.56
N GLN A 16 8.62 9.78 -9.00
CA GLN A 16 9.82 9.01 -8.75
C GLN A 16 10.12 8.84 -7.25
N THR A 17 9.78 9.81 -6.40
CA THR A 17 10.07 9.80 -4.97
C THR A 17 9.54 8.54 -4.28
N PHE A 18 8.37 8.05 -4.69
CA PHE A 18 7.75 6.84 -4.13
C PHE A 18 8.37 5.52 -4.61
N SER A 19 9.25 5.59 -5.62
CA SER A 19 9.87 4.42 -6.27
C SER A 19 11.38 4.28 -6.01
N LEU A 20 12.02 5.30 -5.44
CA LEU A 20 13.45 5.29 -5.12
C LEU A 20 13.81 4.26 -4.04
N GLU A 21 15.09 4.06 -3.78
CA GLU A 21 15.58 3.29 -2.64
C GLU A 21 15.12 3.94 -1.32
N PRO A 22 14.82 3.16 -0.26
CA PRO A 22 14.52 3.70 1.06
C PRO A 22 15.59 4.68 1.52
N SER A 23 15.15 5.90 1.80
CA SER A 23 15.95 7.06 2.19
C SER A 23 15.06 7.99 2.99
N ASP A 24 15.62 8.95 3.73
CA ASP A 24 14.82 9.86 4.56
C ASP A 24 13.73 10.58 3.77
N ILE A 25 14.06 11.04 2.55
CA ILE A 25 13.12 11.72 1.65
C ILE A 25 12.01 10.79 1.17
N SER A 26 12.37 9.63 0.62
CA SER A 26 11.38 8.71 0.06
C SER A 26 10.51 8.08 1.16
N ASN A 27 11.09 7.81 2.32
CA ASN A 27 10.35 7.32 3.48
C ASN A 27 9.36 8.39 3.94
N ALA A 28 9.81 9.62 4.20
CA ALA A 28 8.95 10.74 4.59
C ALA A 28 7.77 10.96 3.63
N ALA A 29 8.00 10.83 2.32
CA ALA A 29 6.92 10.92 1.33
C ALA A 29 5.84 9.82 1.54
N TRP A 30 6.25 8.57 1.77
CA TRP A 30 5.33 7.48 2.11
C TRP A 30 4.63 7.70 3.46
N GLU A 31 5.31 8.30 4.43
CA GLU A 31 4.75 8.63 5.75
C GLU A 31 3.60 9.63 5.65
N ASP A 32 3.74 10.64 4.80
CA ASP A 32 2.77 11.72 4.66
C ASP A 32 1.44 11.26 4.02
N LEU A 33 1.42 10.12 3.32
CA LEU A 33 0.19 9.53 2.77
C LEU A 33 -0.76 9.00 3.85
N ILE A 34 -0.26 8.71 5.05
CA ILE A 34 -1.04 8.11 6.13
C ILE A 34 -1.54 9.22 7.06
N PRO A 35 -2.83 9.20 7.50
CA PRO A 35 -3.36 10.20 8.42
C PRO A 35 -2.47 10.36 9.66
N ARG A 36 -2.06 11.59 9.95
CA ARG A 36 -1.15 11.90 11.08
C ARG A 36 -1.73 11.44 12.41
N THR A 37 -3.03 11.68 12.61
CA THR A 37 -3.80 11.27 13.78
C THR A 37 -4.47 9.93 13.53
N GLY A 38 -4.40 9.01 14.49
CA GLY A 38 -5.07 7.71 14.41
C GLY A 38 -4.48 6.74 13.39
N LYS A 39 -3.66 7.20 12.43
CA LYS A 39 -2.89 6.38 11.48
C LYS A 39 -3.78 5.44 10.65
N GLY A 40 -4.98 5.90 10.31
CA GLY A 40 -5.99 5.12 9.58
C GLY A 40 -6.91 4.28 10.46
N PHE A 41 -6.67 4.24 11.78
CA PHE A 41 -7.62 3.66 12.73
C PHE A 41 -8.70 4.66 13.12
N ILE A 42 -9.93 4.17 13.21
CA ILE A 42 -11.14 4.93 13.49
C ILE A 42 -11.93 4.29 14.64
N LYS A 43 -12.80 5.10 15.25
CA LYS A 43 -13.89 4.68 16.12
C LYS A 43 -15.12 5.49 15.74
N HIS A 44 -16.22 4.82 15.43
CA HIS A 44 -17.47 5.45 14.97
C HIS A 44 -18.67 4.75 15.62
N PRO A 45 -19.65 5.49 16.19
CA PRO A 45 -20.73 4.90 16.99
C PRO A 45 -21.51 3.76 16.32
N MET A 46 -21.68 3.83 15.00
CA MET A 46 -22.45 2.84 14.23
C MET A 46 -21.61 1.96 13.30
N LEU A 47 -20.52 2.49 12.75
CA LEU A 47 -19.75 1.83 11.69
C LEU A 47 -18.54 1.07 12.24
N ALA A 48 -18.00 1.55 13.38
CA ALA A 48 -16.84 0.99 14.04
C ALA A 48 -16.96 1.23 15.57
N PRO A 49 -17.90 0.56 16.28
CA PRO A 49 -18.09 0.77 17.72
C PRO A 49 -16.81 0.49 18.52
N GLN A 50 -15.99 -0.42 17.99
CA GLN A 50 -14.63 -0.72 18.45
C GLN A 50 -13.59 -0.13 17.49
N ARG A 51 -12.37 0.07 18.01
CA ARG A 51 -11.23 0.51 17.19
C ARG A 51 -11.07 -0.41 15.98
N SER A 52 -11.13 0.18 14.79
CA SER A 52 -11.10 -0.52 13.50
C SER A 52 -10.19 0.24 12.54
N GLY A 53 -9.66 -0.40 11.52
CA GLY A 53 -8.81 0.23 10.50
C GLY A 53 -9.57 0.50 9.21
N LEU A 54 -9.18 1.52 8.44
CA LEU A 54 -9.61 1.65 7.04
C LEU A 54 -8.70 0.84 6.12
N ALA A 55 -9.29 0.01 5.26
CA ALA A 55 -8.57 -0.88 4.35
C ALA A 55 -7.53 -0.14 3.49
N VAL A 56 -7.84 1.06 2.96
CA VAL A 56 -6.88 1.88 2.16
C VAL A 56 -5.57 2.15 2.90
N THR A 57 -5.64 2.45 4.21
CA THR A 57 -4.44 2.72 5.00
C THR A 57 -3.64 1.45 5.29
N HIS A 58 -4.32 0.31 5.42
CA HIS A 58 -3.68 -0.99 5.53
C HIS A 58 -3.05 -1.42 4.19
N GLN A 59 -3.68 -1.15 3.05
CA GLN A 59 -3.14 -1.39 1.71
C GLN A 59 -1.85 -0.60 1.45
N LEU A 60 -1.85 0.70 1.78
CA LEU A 60 -0.64 1.53 1.70
C LEU A 60 0.46 1.03 2.65
N HIS A 61 0.08 0.64 3.88
CA HIS A 61 0.99 0.03 4.84
C HIS A 61 1.58 -1.29 4.32
N CYS A 62 0.82 -2.12 3.62
CA CYS A 62 1.34 -3.37 3.06
C CYS A 62 2.26 -3.15 1.85
N LEU A 63 2.00 -2.12 1.04
CA LEU A 63 2.78 -1.87 -0.17
C LEU A 63 4.22 -1.42 0.13
N VAL A 64 4.40 -0.52 1.10
CA VAL A 64 5.76 -0.04 1.45
C VAL A 64 6.06 -0.07 2.94
N ARG A 65 5.04 -0.01 3.79
CA ARG A 65 5.14 0.03 5.27
C ARG A 65 5.84 1.30 5.79
N TYR A 66 5.36 1.77 6.94
CA TYR A 66 5.74 3.03 7.58
C TYR A 66 6.71 2.78 8.74
N SER A 67 7.62 3.73 8.98
CA SER A 67 8.41 3.79 10.20
C SER A 67 7.63 4.45 11.34
N PHE A 68 6.83 3.66 12.06
CA PHE A 68 6.35 4.08 13.39
C PHE A 68 7.52 4.34 14.34
N ASN A 69 7.72 5.58 14.74
CA ASN A 69 8.53 5.83 15.93
C ASN A 69 7.76 5.34 17.18
N THR A 70 7.56 4.02 17.34
CA THR A 70 7.17 3.42 18.61
C THR A 70 8.41 3.40 19.47
N LEU A 71 8.67 4.52 20.13
CA LEU A 71 9.75 4.70 21.09
C LEU A 71 9.72 3.74 22.30
N ILE A 72 8.78 2.78 22.41
CA ILE A 72 8.64 1.96 23.61
C ILE A 72 8.11 0.54 23.29
N ILE A 73 8.81 -0.27 22.49
CA ILE A 73 8.68 -1.74 22.60
C ILE A 73 10.06 -2.38 22.40
N HIS A 74 10.70 -2.74 23.53
CA HIS A 74 11.78 -3.74 23.69
C HIS A 74 13.09 -3.57 22.89
N GLY A 75 13.89 -2.54 23.16
CA GLY A 75 15.36 -2.60 22.99
C GLY A 75 15.92 -2.95 21.60
N ALA A 76 15.10 -2.85 20.54
CA ALA A 76 15.53 -3.13 19.18
C ALA A 76 16.32 -1.95 18.61
N ASN A 77 17.48 -2.26 18.02
CA ASN A 77 18.35 -1.29 17.35
C ASN A 77 17.55 -0.52 16.26
N PRO A 78 17.66 0.83 16.17
CA PRO A 78 16.99 1.61 15.13
C PRO A 78 17.24 1.10 13.71
N TYR A 79 18.37 0.44 13.45
CA TYR A 79 18.66 -0.18 12.16
C TYR A 79 17.76 -1.40 11.83
N THR A 80 17.37 -2.21 12.82
CA THR A 80 16.47 -3.37 12.62
C THR A 80 15.04 -2.94 12.34
N TYR A 81 14.66 -1.75 12.80
CA TYR A 81 13.31 -1.20 12.62
C TYR A 81 12.99 -0.87 11.16
N TYR A 82 13.89 -0.15 10.50
CA TYR A 82 13.77 0.15 9.06
C TYR A 82 13.86 -1.11 8.17
N GLN A 83 14.46 -2.22 8.66
CA GLN A 83 14.65 -3.47 7.89
C GLN A 83 13.35 -4.24 7.62
N TYR A 84 12.38 -4.22 8.52
CA TYR A 84 11.09 -4.91 8.33
C TYR A 84 10.02 -4.05 7.62
N GLN A 85 10.33 -2.78 7.37
CA GLN A 85 9.32 -1.75 7.05
C GLN A 85 9.55 -1.05 5.72
N ASN A 86 10.45 -1.60 4.92
CA ASN A 86 10.55 -1.32 3.49
C ASN A 86 10.81 -2.64 2.77
N SER A 87 10.38 -3.78 3.33
CA SER A 87 10.88 -5.09 2.93
C SER A 87 10.66 -5.37 1.44
N LEU A 88 9.55 -4.93 0.86
CA LEU A 88 9.31 -5.05 -0.59
C LEU A 88 10.30 -4.20 -1.40
N ARG A 89 10.47 -2.92 -1.07
CA ARG A 89 11.44 -2.03 -1.74
C ARG A 89 12.88 -2.52 -1.53
N ARG A 90 13.26 -2.90 -0.31
CA ARG A 90 14.60 -3.41 0.03
C ARG A 90 14.89 -4.73 -0.68
N ALA A 91 13.95 -5.67 -0.67
CA ALA A 91 14.10 -6.94 -1.39
C ALA A 91 14.28 -6.69 -2.89
N TYR A 92 13.53 -5.74 -3.45
CA TYR A 92 13.68 -5.34 -4.84
C TYR A 92 15.07 -4.76 -5.13
N TYR A 93 15.52 -3.75 -4.37
CA TYR A 93 16.84 -3.13 -4.58
C TYR A 93 17.99 -4.12 -4.35
N TYR A 94 17.86 -5.01 -3.37
CA TYR A 94 18.79 -6.12 -3.15
C TYR A 94 18.82 -7.09 -4.35
N ALA A 95 17.66 -7.43 -4.91
CA ALA A 95 17.56 -8.37 -6.02
C ALA A 95 18.13 -7.85 -7.34
N ILE A 96 18.28 -6.53 -7.49
CA ILE A 96 18.82 -5.89 -8.70
C ILE A 96 20.25 -5.36 -8.51
N ASP A 97 20.82 -5.49 -7.31
CA ASP A 97 22.17 -5.05 -7.03
C ASP A 97 23.18 -5.97 -7.74
N PRO A 98 23.95 -5.45 -8.72
CA PRO A 98 24.90 -6.24 -9.48
C PRO A 98 26.11 -6.70 -8.66
N THR A 99 26.39 -6.05 -7.53
CA THR A 99 27.47 -6.44 -6.60
C THR A 99 27.09 -7.65 -5.76
N ILE A 100 25.79 -7.80 -5.49
CA ILE A 100 25.24 -8.92 -4.70
C ILE A 100 24.89 -10.11 -5.60
N LEU A 101 24.24 -9.85 -6.75
CA LEU A 101 23.81 -10.88 -7.70
C LEU A 101 24.38 -10.63 -9.11
N PRO A 102 25.67 -10.91 -9.34
CA PRO A 102 26.30 -10.71 -10.64
C PRO A 102 25.60 -11.55 -11.73
N GLY A 103 25.34 -10.92 -12.88
CA GLY A 103 24.69 -11.57 -14.04
C GLY A 103 23.16 -11.54 -14.07
N ARG A 104 22.47 -11.01 -13.05
CA ARG A 104 21.00 -10.82 -13.05
C ARG A 104 20.51 -9.44 -13.50
N SER A 105 21.41 -8.52 -13.80
CA SER A 105 21.10 -7.14 -14.20
C SER A 105 20.21 -7.03 -15.45
N GLY A 106 20.20 -8.05 -16.33
CA GLY A 106 19.39 -8.07 -17.55
C GLY A 106 17.96 -8.63 -17.42
N LEU A 107 17.63 -9.29 -16.30
CA LEU A 107 16.30 -9.91 -16.09
C LEU A 107 15.29 -8.94 -15.46
N SER A 108 15.79 -7.91 -14.78
CA SER A 108 14.98 -6.83 -14.23
C SER A 108 15.03 -5.65 -15.20
N ARG A 109 13.87 -5.12 -15.61
CA ARG A 109 13.79 -3.75 -16.14
C ARG A 109 13.54 -2.85 -14.94
N PRO A 110 14.56 -2.19 -14.36
CA PRO A 110 14.36 -1.53 -13.07
C PRO A 110 13.38 -0.36 -13.16
N SER A 111 13.24 0.25 -14.33
CA SER A 111 12.20 1.24 -14.61
C SER A 111 10.78 0.66 -14.53
N HIS A 112 10.58 -0.62 -14.85
CA HIS A 112 9.26 -1.25 -14.84
C HIS A 112 8.75 -1.41 -13.40
N ILE A 113 9.50 -2.10 -12.55
CA ILE A 113 9.09 -2.32 -11.15
C ILE A 113 8.96 -0.99 -10.40
N ARG A 114 9.85 -0.03 -10.65
CA ARG A 114 9.77 1.30 -10.03
C ARG A 114 8.47 2.04 -10.38
N HIS A 115 8.08 2.08 -11.66
CA HIS A 115 6.80 2.72 -12.01
C HIS A 115 5.61 1.89 -11.50
N CYS A 116 5.70 0.55 -11.43
CA CYS A 116 4.62 -0.29 -10.88
C CYS A 116 4.33 0.07 -9.42
N ILE A 117 5.36 0.29 -8.59
CA ILE A 117 5.19 0.65 -7.18
C ILE A 117 4.41 1.96 -7.07
N ASP A 118 4.77 2.97 -7.86
CA ASP A 118 4.07 4.26 -7.86
C ASP A 118 2.67 4.15 -8.47
N PHE A 119 2.48 3.38 -9.52
CA PHE A 119 1.17 3.11 -10.11
C PHE A 119 0.23 2.41 -9.12
N LEU A 120 0.71 1.42 -8.36
CA LEU A 120 -0.07 0.74 -7.33
C LEU A 120 -0.42 1.69 -6.19
N ARG A 121 0.51 2.53 -5.74
CA ARG A 121 0.24 3.60 -4.76
C ARG A 121 -0.91 4.49 -5.23
N GLN A 122 -0.82 5.00 -6.46
CA GLN A 122 -1.84 5.89 -7.04
C GLN A 122 -3.18 5.16 -7.21
N SER A 123 -3.15 3.91 -7.64
CA SER A 123 -4.36 3.08 -7.79
C SER A 123 -5.05 2.82 -6.44
N ILE A 124 -4.30 2.54 -5.37
CA ILE A 124 -4.83 2.38 -4.01
C ILE A 124 -5.49 3.69 -3.55
N MET A 125 -4.84 4.83 -3.77
CA MET A 125 -5.39 6.14 -3.38
C MET A 125 -6.61 6.53 -4.20
N CYS A 126 -6.62 6.21 -5.50
CA CYS A 126 -7.72 6.53 -6.40
C CYS A 126 -8.97 5.70 -6.09
N ASN A 127 -8.80 4.41 -5.74
CA ASN A 127 -9.92 3.54 -5.39
C ASN A 127 -10.28 3.59 -3.89
N ALA A 128 -9.41 4.19 -3.08
CA ALA A 128 -9.51 4.42 -1.63
C ALA A 128 -10.47 3.46 -0.93
N ASP A 129 -10.07 2.21 -0.75
CA ASP A 129 -10.90 1.19 -0.13
C ASP A 129 -11.33 1.62 1.29
N THR A 130 -12.61 1.96 1.43
CA THR A 130 -13.20 2.43 2.69
C THR A 130 -13.80 1.31 3.55
N ASN A 131 -13.54 0.04 3.23
CA ASN A 131 -13.96 -1.06 4.08
C ASN A 131 -13.37 -0.91 5.48
N VAL A 132 -14.22 -1.13 6.50
CA VAL A 132 -13.85 -1.02 7.91
C VAL A 132 -13.39 -2.38 8.40
N GLU A 133 -12.10 -2.48 8.73
CA GLU A 133 -11.48 -3.72 9.18
C GLU A 133 -11.55 -3.81 10.72
N PRO A 134 -12.22 -4.82 11.29
CA PRO A 134 -12.29 -4.99 12.73
C PRO A 134 -10.89 -5.11 13.35
N GLY A 135 -10.67 -4.40 14.46
CA GLY A 135 -9.46 -4.56 15.26
C GLY A 135 -9.36 -5.96 15.86
N ILE A 136 -8.13 -6.47 15.97
CA ILE A 136 -7.85 -7.75 16.64
C ILE A 136 -7.87 -7.53 18.17
N PRO A 137 -8.67 -8.26 18.95
CA PRO A 137 -8.67 -8.16 20.41
C PRO A 137 -7.26 -8.37 21.01
N GLY A 138 -6.85 -7.48 21.91
CA GLY A 138 -5.51 -7.53 22.53
C GLY A 138 -4.35 -7.10 21.61
N SER A 139 -4.64 -6.60 20.40
CA SER A 139 -3.64 -6.13 19.44
C SER A 139 -3.95 -4.71 18.96
N ASN A 140 -2.90 -4.00 18.54
CA ASN A 140 -3.02 -2.68 17.91
C ASN A 140 -3.26 -2.77 16.39
N GLY A 141 -3.45 -3.98 15.84
CA GLY A 141 -3.60 -4.23 14.40
C GLY A 141 -5.01 -4.66 13.97
N VAL A 142 -5.13 -4.86 12.66
CA VAL A 142 -6.28 -5.46 11.96
C VAL A 142 -5.79 -6.70 11.21
N SER A 143 -6.65 -7.70 11.00
CA SER A 143 -6.27 -8.92 10.29
C SER A 143 -6.23 -8.73 8.77
N GLY A 144 -7.05 -7.82 8.23
CA GLY A 144 -7.32 -7.71 6.79
C GLY A 144 -8.26 -8.78 6.23
N TYR A 145 -8.56 -9.83 7.02
CA TYR A 145 -9.28 -11.02 6.57
C TYR A 145 -10.39 -11.43 7.56
N GLY A 146 -11.35 -12.22 7.07
CA GLY A 146 -12.41 -12.82 7.89
C GLY A 146 -13.57 -11.90 8.25
N PHE A 147 -13.77 -10.82 7.49
CA PHE A 147 -14.91 -9.91 7.66
C PHE A 147 -15.51 -9.52 6.29
N PRO A 148 -16.82 -9.18 6.23
CA PRO A 148 -17.45 -8.76 4.99
C PRO A 148 -16.81 -7.49 4.41
N LYS A 149 -16.61 -7.48 3.10
CA LYS A 149 -16.13 -6.31 2.35
C LYS A 149 -17.12 -5.98 1.24
N VAL A 150 -17.31 -4.69 0.98
CA VAL A 150 -18.01 -4.19 -0.21
C VAL A 150 -16.97 -4.00 -1.30
N CYS A 151 -17.07 -4.83 -2.34
CA CYS A 151 -16.14 -4.83 -3.48
C CYS A 151 -16.91 -4.62 -4.78
N ARG A 152 -16.20 -4.20 -5.82
CA ARG A 152 -16.69 -4.37 -7.19
C ARG A 152 -16.62 -5.84 -7.54
N ASP A 153 -17.66 -6.36 -8.19
CA ASP A 153 -17.60 -7.71 -8.74
C ASP A 153 -16.55 -7.78 -9.86
N TYR A 154 -15.44 -8.43 -9.57
CA TYR A 154 -14.33 -8.55 -10.50
C TYR A 154 -14.67 -9.43 -11.70
N GLU A 155 -15.54 -10.43 -11.53
CA GLU A 155 -15.93 -11.31 -12.62
C GLU A 155 -16.77 -10.55 -13.64
N SER A 156 -17.72 -9.71 -13.20
CA SER A 156 -18.44 -8.79 -14.08
C SER A 156 -17.51 -7.84 -14.85
N VAL A 157 -16.46 -7.30 -14.20
CA VAL A 157 -15.46 -6.45 -14.86
C VAL A 157 -14.68 -7.22 -15.91
N LYS A 158 -14.24 -8.43 -15.56
CA LYS A 158 -13.50 -9.32 -16.45
C LYS A 158 -14.33 -9.68 -17.69
N GLN A 159 -15.57 -10.12 -17.50
CA GLN A 159 -16.48 -10.44 -18.60
C GLN A 159 -16.76 -9.24 -19.50
N TRP A 160 -16.95 -8.05 -18.91
CA TRP A 160 -17.07 -6.81 -19.67
C TRP A 160 -15.80 -6.53 -20.49
N SER A 161 -14.61 -6.68 -19.89
CA SER A 161 -13.33 -6.46 -20.57
C SER A 161 -13.11 -7.45 -21.72
N GLU A 162 -13.46 -8.72 -21.54
CA GLU A 162 -13.37 -9.75 -22.59
C GLU A 162 -14.35 -9.46 -23.73
N LYS A 163 -15.60 -9.10 -23.41
CA LYS A 163 -16.62 -8.71 -24.39
C LYS A 163 -16.15 -7.58 -25.31
N TRP A 164 -15.42 -6.61 -24.76
CA TRP A 164 -14.91 -5.45 -25.49
C TRP A 164 -13.41 -5.53 -25.79
N SER A 165 -12.84 -6.74 -25.77
CA SER A 165 -11.44 -6.95 -26.09
C SER A 165 -11.16 -6.55 -27.54
N ASP A 166 -10.20 -5.66 -27.73
CA ASP A 166 -9.63 -5.37 -29.04
C ASP A 166 -8.40 -6.28 -29.20
N ASN A 167 -8.50 -7.26 -30.11
CA ASN A 167 -7.41 -8.19 -30.38
C ASN A 167 -6.35 -7.61 -31.32
N GLY A 168 -6.45 -6.33 -31.70
CA GLY A 168 -5.44 -5.64 -32.51
C GLY A 168 -5.27 -6.25 -33.90
N VAL A 169 -6.27 -6.99 -34.40
CA VAL A 169 -6.31 -7.45 -35.79
C VAL A 169 -7.08 -6.41 -36.59
N SER A 170 -6.33 -5.50 -37.20
CA SER A 170 -6.82 -4.59 -38.24
C SER A 170 -7.28 -5.34 -39.48
#